data_AF-A0A800BRE3-F1
#
_entry.id   AF-A0A800BRE3-F1
#
_cell.length_a   1.000
_cell.length_b   1.000
_cell.length_c   1.000
_cell.angle_alpha   90.00
_cell.angle_beta   90.00
_cell.angle_gamma   90.00
#
_symmetry.space_group_name_H-M   'P 1'
#
loop_
_entity.id
_entity.type
_entity.pdbx_description
1 polymer ?
#
loop_
_entity_poly.entity_id
_entity_poly.type
_entity_poly.pdbx_seq_one_letter_code
_entity_poly.pdbx_strand_id
1 'polypeptide(L)'
;MFMTAWHAISHLNSYVYIMLLTDGGPYYRSEVWALYGLHQSFDYYEFGYGASIAMLLVIVSVTLTVAIWKVFGFQRLMEPSRIEA
;
A
#
# COMPACT_ATOMS: atom_id res chain seq x y z
N MET A 1 17.25 6.67 -6.67
CA MET A 1 16.99 5.55 -5.74
C MET A 1 15.94 5.89 -4.69
N PHE A 2 15.90 7.12 -4.17
CA PHE A 2 14.81 7.59 -3.31
C PHE A 2 13.41 7.45 -3.95
N MET A 3 13.24 8.04 -5.14
CA MET A 3 11.96 8.06 -5.86
C MET A 3 11.41 6.65 -6.13
N THR A 4 12.28 5.71 -6.51
CA THR A 4 11.90 4.32 -6.77
C THR A 4 11.47 3.59 -5.50
N ALA A 5 12.16 3.83 -4.37
CA ALA A 5 11.77 3.25 -3.08
C ALA A 5 10.42 3.81 -2.60
N TRP A 6 10.19 5.11 -2.79
CA TRP A 6 8.92 5.76 -2.48
C TRP A 6 7.76 5.20 -3.32
N HIS A 7 7.94 5.08 -4.64
CA HIS A 7 6.92 4.53 -5.53
C HIS A 7 6.60 3.06 -5.25
N ALA A 8 7.58 2.25 -4.83
CA ALA A 8 7.35 0.85 -4.47
C ALA A 8 6.40 0.69 -3.27
N ILE A 9 6.53 1.56 -2.25
CA ILE A 9 5.61 1.57 -1.09
C ILE A 9 4.22 2.06 -1.50
N SER A 10 4.16 3.07 -2.37
CA SER A 10 2.89 3.62 -2.86
C SER A 10 2.07 2.61 -3.65
N HIS A 11 2.71 1.77 -4.47
CA HIS A 11 2.01 0.74 -5.25
C HIS A 11 1.31 -0.29 -4.38
N LEU A 12 1.88 -0.66 -3.23
CA LEU A 12 1.29 -1.66 -2.32
C LEU A 12 -0.05 -1.22 -1.71
N ASN A 13 -0.24 0.08 -1.52
CA ASN A 13 -1.47 0.63 -0.96
C ASN A 13 -2.45 1.11 -2.06
N SER A 14 -2.07 1.02 -3.33
CA SER A 14 -2.89 1.48 -4.45
C SER A 14 -4.00 0.48 -4.77
N TYR A 15 -5.23 0.79 -4.34
CA TYR A 15 -6.41 -0.05 -4.59
C TYR A 15 -7.42 0.58 -5.56
N VAL A 16 -7.38 1.90 -5.73
CA VAL A 16 -8.37 2.66 -6.52
C VAL A 16 -8.43 2.18 -7.97
N TYR A 17 -7.28 1.84 -8.56
CA TYR A 17 -7.25 1.35 -9.95
C TYR A 17 -7.96 0.00 -10.11
N ILE A 18 -7.82 -0.88 -9.12
CA ILE A 18 -8.47 -2.20 -9.09
C ILE A 18 -9.98 -2.04 -8.91
N MET A 19 -10.38 -1.17 -7.99
CA MET A 19 -11.77 -0.78 -7.76
C MET A 19 -12.43 -0.29 -9.05
N LEU A 20 -11.79 0.66 -9.75
CA LEU A 20 -12.34 1.25 -10.97
C LEU A 20 -12.43 0.28 -12.15
N LEU A 21 -11.45 -0.62 -12.31
CA LEU A 21 -11.40 -1.52 -13.47
C LEU A 21 -12.19 -2.81 -13.29
N THR A 22 -12.15 -3.38 -12.09
CA THR A 22 -12.63 -4.74 -11.85
C THR A 22 -13.50 -4.87 -10.62
N ASP A 23 -13.43 -3.90 -9.71
CA ASP A 23 -14.13 -3.93 -8.42
C ASP A 23 -13.88 -5.23 -7.62
N GLY A 24 -12.66 -5.77 -7.74
CA GLY A 24 -12.29 -7.07 -7.15
C GLY A 24 -12.66 -8.30 -8.00
N GLY A 25 -13.35 -8.13 -9.13
CA GLY A 25 -13.82 -9.23 -9.98
C GLY A 25 -12.73 -9.96 -10.80
N PRO A 26 -13.04 -11.19 -11.29
CA PRO A 26 -14.27 -11.94 -11.08
C PRO A 26 -14.23 -12.74 -9.78
N TYR A 27 -15.29 -12.66 -8.97
CA TYR A 27 -15.43 -13.40 -7.70
C TYR A 27 -14.36 -13.03 -6.66
N TYR A 28 -14.06 -11.75 -6.49
CA TYR A 28 -13.05 -11.24 -5.54
C TYR A 28 -11.59 -11.65 -5.84
N ARG A 29 -11.31 -12.23 -7.02
CA ARG A 29 -9.96 -12.70 -7.37
C ARG A 29 -8.91 -11.59 -7.54
N SER A 30 -9.33 -10.39 -7.92
CA SER A 30 -8.40 -9.25 -8.02
C SER A 30 -8.43 -8.37 -6.77
N GLU A 31 -9.21 -8.76 -5.75
CA GLU A 31 -9.42 -7.92 -4.58
C GLU A 31 -8.18 -7.87 -3.69
N VAL A 32 -7.75 -6.65 -3.37
CA VAL A 32 -6.65 -6.37 -2.44
C VAL A 32 -7.20 -6.03 -1.07
N TRP A 33 -6.41 -6.22 -0.01
CA TRP A 33 -6.85 -5.98 1.38
C TRP A 33 -7.41 -4.58 1.61
N ALA A 34 -6.89 -3.57 0.92
CA ALA A 34 -7.41 -2.21 1.01
C ALA A 34 -8.81 -2.05 0.39
N LEU A 35 -9.08 -2.76 -0.72
CA LEU A 35 -10.40 -2.80 -1.35
C LEU A 35 -11.38 -3.64 -0.51
N TYR A 36 -10.93 -4.77 0.01
CA TYR A 36 -11.73 -5.62 0.90
C TYR A 36 -12.17 -4.90 2.17
N GLY A 37 -11.26 -4.16 2.82
CA GLY A 37 -11.61 -3.34 3.98
C GLY A 37 -12.60 -2.21 3.66
N LEU A 38 -12.55 -1.68 2.43
CA LEU A 38 -13.49 -0.69 1.91
C LEU A 38 -14.89 -1.31 1.77
N HIS A 39 -15.02 -2.44 1.07
CA HIS A 39 -16.30 -3.14 0.90
C HIS A 39 -16.89 -3.56 2.25
N GLN A 40 -16.09 -4.06 3.20
CA GLN A 40 -16.64 -4.40 4.51
C GLN A 40 -17.18 -3.17 5.27
N SER A 41 -16.48 -2.04 5.17
CA SER A 41 -16.90 -0.82 5.86
C SER A 41 -18.15 -0.22 5.26
N PHE A 42 -18.25 -0.19 3.93
CA PHE A 42 -19.27 0.61 3.23
C PHE A 42 -20.42 -0.22 2.63
N ASP A 43 -20.19 -1.46 2.22
CA ASP A 43 -21.24 -2.32 1.65
C ASP A 43 -21.91 -3.18 2.72
N TYR A 44 -21.10 -3.72 3.65
CA TYR A 44 -21.58 -4.55 4.75
C TYR A 44 -21.81 -3.77 6.05
N TYR A 45 -21.48 -2.48 6.08
CA TYR A 45 -21.62 -1.57 7.23
C TYR A 45 -20.86 -2.04 8.49
N GLU A 46 -19.88 -2.92 8.36
CA GLU A 46 -19.06 -3.41 9.47
C GLU A 46 -17.79 -2.55 9.63
N PHE A 47 -17.99 -1.30 10.03
CA PHE A 47 -16.91 -0.33 10.19
C PHE A 47 -15.79 -0.81 11.14
N GLY A 48 -16.14 -1.58 12.18
CA GLY A 48 -15.15 -2.13 13.11
C GLY A 48 -14.23 -3.18 12.46
N TYR A 49 -14.80 -4.04 11.61
CA TYR A 49 -14.02 -5.04 10.89
C TYR A 49 -13.15 -4.39 9.81
N GLY A 50 -13.71 -3.47 9.03
CA GLY A 50 -12.96 -2.71 8.05
C GLY A 50 -11.82 -1.89 8.66
N ALA A 51 -12.04 -1.29 9.84
CA ALA A 51 -11.00 -0.59 10.59
C ALA A 51 -9.86 -1.53 11.05
N SER A 52 -10.17 -2.76 11.44
CA SER A 52 -9.15 -3.74 11.82
C SER A 52 -8.25 -4.14 10.65
N ILE A 53 -8.83 -4.27 9.45
CA ILE A 53 -8.08 -4.53 8.21
C ILE A 53 -7.20 -3.35 7.87
N ALA A 54 -7.73 -2.12 7.97
CA ALA A 54 -6.95 -0.91 7.76
C ALA A 54 -5.76 -0.83 8.74
N MET A 55 -5.95 -1.21 10.01
CA MET A 55 -4.87 -1.24 11.00
C MET A 55 -3.79 -2.27 10.64
N LEU A 56 -4.18 -3.46 10.16
CA LEU A 56 -3.23 -4.47 9.68
C LEU A 56 -2.41 -3.95 8.49
N LEU A 57 -3.05 -3.24 7.55
CA LEU A 57 -2.36 -2.63 6.41
C LEU A 57 -1.33 -1.58 6.84
N VAL A 58 -1.63 -0.78 7.87
CA VAL A 58 -0.67 0.16 8.45
C VAL A 58 0.53 -0.58 9.02
N ILE A 59 0.31 -1.64 9.80
CA ILE A 59 1.39 -2.44 10.41
C ILE A 59 2.30 -3.03 9.33
N VAL A 60 1.73 -3.61 8.27
CA VAL A 60 2.49 -4.18 7.16
C VAL A 60 3.26 -3.09 6.40
N SER A 61 2.63 -1.95 6.13
CA SER A 61 3.26 -0.82 5.42
C SER A 61 4.44 -0.25 6.21
N VAL A 62 4.30 -0.08 7.52
CA VAL A 62 5.38 0.39 8.41
C VAL A 62 6.50 -0.65 8.43
N THR A 63 6.17 -1.93 8.58
CA THR A 63 7.15 -3.02 8.60
C THR A 63 7.97 -3.05 7.31
N LEU A 64 7.32 -2.91 6.16
CA LEU A 64 7.97 -2.86 4.86
C LEU A 64 8.85 -1.61 4.71
N THR A 65 8.38 -0.46 5.18
CA THR A 65 9.15 0.79 5.16
C THR A 65 10.46 0.62 5.95
N VAL A 66 10.37 0.05 7.16
CA VAL A 66 11.55 -0.25 7.99
C VAL A 66 12.46 -1.28 7.32
N ALA A 67 11.90 -2.31 6.68
CA ALA A 67 12.67 -3.31 5.95
C ALA A 67 13.45 -2.70 4.78
N ILE A 68 12.81 -1.82 3.99
CA ILE A 68 13.45 -1.07 2.89
C ILE A 68 14.59 -0.21 3.43
N TRP A 69 14.39 0.49 4.55
CA TRP A 69 15.44 1.30 5.17
C TRP A 69 16.65 0.45 5.62
N LYS A 70 16.41 -0.74 6.17
CA LYS A 70 17.47 -1.68 6.56
C LYS A 70 18.24 -2.25 5.36
N VAL A 71 17.54 -2.57 4.27
CA VAL A 71 18.15 -3.19 3.07
C VAL A 71 18.91 -2.16 2.23
N PHE A 72 18.34 -0.99 1.99
CA PHE A 72 18.93 0.01 1.08
C PHE A 72 19.86 1.00 1.78
N GLY A 73 19.80 1.07 3.12
CA GLY A 73 20.58 2.01 3.93
C GLY A 73 20.02 3.43 3.81
N PHE A 74 19.52 3.97 4.93
CA PHE A 74 18.90 5.30 5.02
C PHE A 74 19.73 6.43 4.36
N GLN A 75 21.07 6.31 4.39
CA GLN A 75 21.99 7.28 3.80
C GLN A 75 21.99 7.29 2.26
N ARG A 76 21.80 6.15 1.59
CA ARG A 76 21.71 6.07 0.10
C ARG A 76 20.35 6.50 -0.44
N LEU A 77 19.33 6.50 0.43
CA LEU A 77 18.00 7.00 0.11
C LEU A 77 17.93 8.54 0.21
N MET A 78 18.72 9.17 1.09
CA MET A 78 18.81 10.64 1.18
C MET A 78 19.91 11.25 0.33
N GLU A 79 20.72 10.44 -0.37
CA GLU A 79 21.74 10.96 -1.28
C GLU A 79 21.02 11.70 -2.43
N PRO A 80 21.19 13.04 -2.55
CA PRO A 80 20.52 13.79 -3.61
C PRO A 80 20.95 13.20 -4.94
N SER A 81 19.97 12.86 -5.80
CA SER A 81 20.28 12.31 -7.10
C SER A 81 21.11 13.33 -7.87
N ARG A 82 22.40 13.03 -8.07
CA ARG A 82 23.38 13.80 -8.87
C ARG A 82 23.03 13.84 -10.38
N ILE A 83 21.75 13.89 -10.75
CA ILE A 83 21.28 13.96 -12.14
C ILE A 83 20.75 15.37 -12.46
N GLU A 84 21.21 16.39 -11.72
CA GLU A 84 21.03 17.81 -12.05
C GLU A 84 22.37 18.57 -12.08
N ALA A 85 23.46 17.91 -12.47
CA ALA A 85 24.74 18.57 -12.74
C ALA A 85 25.11 18.47 -14.21
#